data_AF-A0A3B8ZIV2-F1
#
_entry.id   AF-A0A3B8ZIV2-F1
#
_cell.length_a   1.000
_cell.length_b   1.000
_cell.length_c   1.000
_cell.angle_alpha   90.00
_cell.angle_beta   90.00
_cell.angle_gamma   90.00
#
_symmetry.space_group_name_H-M   'P 1'
#
loop_
_entity.id
_entity.type
_entity.pdbx_description
1 polymer ?
#
loop_
_entity_poly.entity_id
_entity_poly.type
_entity_poly.pdbx_seq_one_letter_code
_entity_poly.pdbx_strand_id
1 'polypeptide(L)'
;MFFQAQVDRNRVEQVQSIEESLLNQLRSKFGTDAQLNDSLVMLGIDSVGMAELTYDLEQMYKIKVDDGLLNVDTVQDLVDYVRQRQSQ
;
A
#
# COMPACT_ATOMS: atom_id res chain seq x y z
N MET A 1 27.62 4.92 43.11
CA MET A 1 27.00 3.72 42.53
C MET A 1 26.05 4.18 41.43
N PHE A 2 26.40 3.86 40.19
CA PHE A 2 25.64 4.17 38.99
C PHE A 2 24.45 3.22 38.87
N PHE A 3 23.32 3.67 38.32
CA PHE A 3 22.70 3.11 37.11
C PHE A 3 21.48 3.97 36.73
N GLN A 4 21.66 4.76 35.68
CA GLN A 4 20.57 5.37 34.92
C GLN A 4 19.88 4.24 34.13
N ALA A 5 18.58 4.05 34.34
CA ALA A 5 17.75 3.29 33.41
C ALA A 5 17.19 4.27 32.38
N GLN A 6 18.04 4.57 31.39
CA GLN A 6 17.68 5.26 30.17
C GLN A 6 16.73 4.35 29.39
N VAL A 7 15.41 4.62 29.45
CA VAL A 7 14.41 4.01 28.58
C VAL A 7 14.44 4.73 27.24
N ASP A 8 15.57 4.57 26.54
CA ASP A 8 15.66 4.84 25.11
C ASP A 8 15.93 3.50 24.44
N ARG A 9 14.89 2.90 23.85
CA ARG A 9 14.97 2.00 22.70
C ARG A 9 13.59 1.41 22.40
N ASN A 10 12.95 1.96 21.37
CA ASN A 10 12.58 1.25 20.13
C ASN A 10 11.27 1.83 19.56
N ARG A 11 11.32 3.08 19.07
CA ARG A 11 10.47 3.47 17.94
C ARG A 11 10.86 2.57 16.78
N VAL A 12 10.18 1.44 16.65
CA VAL A 12 10.21 0.70 15.39
C VAL A 12 9.33 1.51 14.45
N GLU A 13 9.88 2.59 13.90
CA GLU A 13 9.46 3.06 12.58
C GLU A 13 9.85 1.93 11.62
N GLN A 14 9.05 0.85 11.64
CA GLN A 14 9.13 -0.23 10.66
C GLN A 14 9.05 0.50 9.31
N VAL A 15 10.12 0.43 8.52
CA VAL A 15 10.04 0.77 7.10
C VAL A 15 9.13 -0.29 6.51
N GLN A 16 7.82 -0.09 6.60
CA GLN A 16 6.84 -0.96 5.97
C GLN A 16 7.12 -0.93 4.48
N SER A 17 7.24 -2.11 3.89
CA SER A 17 7.39 -2.22 2.44
C SER A 17 6.13 -1.70 1.75
N ILE A 18 6.25 -1.29 0.48
CA ILE A 18 5.08 -0.84 -0.31
C ILE A 18 4.03 -1.96 -0.30
N GLU A 19 4.49 -3.20 -0.48
CA GLU A 19 3.74 -4.44 -0.41
C GLU A 19 2.89 -4.52 0.88
N GLU A 20 3.54 -4.43 2.06
CA GLU A 20 2.85 -4.51 3.35
C GLU A 20 1.86 -3.37 3.55
N SER A 21 2.23 -2.14 3.19
CA SER A 21 1.33 -0.99 3.33
C SER A 21 0.10 -1.12 2.44
N LEU A 22 0.26 -1.61 1.20
CA LEU A 22 -0.83 -1.80 0.26
C LEU A 22 -1.78 -2.91 0.72
N LEU A 23 -1.24 -4.05 1.17
CA LEU A 23 -2.03 -5.17 1.69
C LEU A 23 -2.85 -4.75 2.93
N ASN A 24 -2.23 -4.00 3.83
CA ASN A 24 -2.93 -3.45 5.00
C ASN A 24 -4.04 -2.47 4.60
N GLN A 25 -3.81 -1.64 3.58
CA GLN A 25 -4.82 -0.71 3.07
C GLN A 25 -6.00 -1.46 2.46
N LEU A 26 -5.73 -2.44 1.61
CA LEU A 26 -6.77 -3.27 0.99
C LEU A 26 -7.61 -3.99 2.04
N ARG A 27 -6.96 -4.56 3.07
CA ARG A 27 -7.64 -5.19 4.19
C ARG A 27 -8.51 -4.22 4.99
N SER A 28 -7.98 -3.04 5.30
CA SER A 28 -8.70 -2.02 6.07
C SER A 28 -9.93 -1.49 5.32
N LYS A 29 -9.80 -1.28 4.01
CA LYS A 29 -10.81 -0.62 3.18
C LYS A 29 -11.85 -1.57 2.61
N PHE A 30 -11.41 -2.69 2.05
CA PHE A 30 -12.28 -3.65 1.37
C PHE A 30 -12.61 -4.87 2.22
N GLY A 31 -12.01 -5.00 3.41
CA GLY A 31 -12.26 -6.14 4.31
C GLY A 31 -11.68 -7.46 3.80
N THR A 32 -10.73 -7.41 2.85
CA THR A 32 -10.16 -8.58 2.20
C THR A 32 -8.84 -9.01 2.82
N ASP A 33 -8.57 -10.31 2.91
CA ASP A 33 -7.24 -10.84 3.23
C ASP A 33 -6.47 -11.10 1.92
N ALA A 34 -6.08 -10.01 1.26
CA ALA A 34 -5.49 -10.05 -0.08
C ALA A 34 -4.06 -10.62 -0.06
N GLN A 35 -3.67 -11.27 -1.15
CA GLN A 35 -2.31 -11.68 -1.47
C GLN A 35 -1.81 -10.94 -2.71
N LEU A 36 -0.48 -10.90 -2.92
CA LEU A 36 0.12 -10.16 -4.05
C LEU A 36 -0.38 -10.65 -5.42
N ASN A 37 -0.64 -11.95 -5.56
CA ASN A 37 -1.12 -12.56 -6.79
C ASN A 37 -2.65 -12.50 -6.97
N ASP A 38 -3.39 -11.93 -6.01
CA ASP A 38 -4.84 -11.84 -6.12
C ASP A 38 -5.25 -10.78 -7.14
N SER A 39 -6.28 -11.11 -7.91
CA SER A 39 -6.89 -10.17 -8.84
C SER A 39 -7.71 -9.14 -8.09
N LEU A 40 -7.52 -7.85 -8.41
CA LEU A 40 -8.26 -6.75 -7.78
C LEU A 40 -9.78 -6.91 -7.96
N VAL A 41 -10.22 -7.35 -9.15
CA VAL A 41 -11.64 -7.59 -9.43
C VAL A 41 -12.19 -8.74 -8.59
N MET A 42 -11.42 -9.80 -8.37
CA MET A 42 -11.82 -10.94 -7.54
C MET A 42 -11.87 -10.59 -6.06
N LEU A 43 -11.10 -9.58 -5.64
CA LEU A 43 -11.19 -8.97 -4.30
C LEU A 43 -12.41 -8.05 -4.14
N GLY A 44 -13.25 -7.90 -5.18
CA GLY A 44 -14.44 -7.04 -5.13
C GLY A 44 -14.14 -5.56 -5.36
N ILE A 45 -12.95 -5.22 -5.86
CA ILE A 45 -12.58 -3.85 -6.21
C ILE A 45 -13.19 -3.55 -7.58
N ASP A 46 -14.32 -2.85 -7.56
CA ASP A 46 -15.04 -2.40 -8.74
C ASP A 46 -14.56 -1.01 -9.22
N SER A 47 -15.31 -0.39 -10.13
CA SER A 47 -14.99 0.96 -10.62
C SER A 47 -14.98 2.03 -9.53
N VAL A 48 -15.84 1.90 -8.50
CA VAL A 48 -15.87 2.81 -7.36
C VAL A 48 -14.66 2.53 -6.48
N GLY A 49 -14.40 1.26 -6.17
CA GLY A 49 -13.22 0.83 -5.43
C GLY A 49 -11.92 1.31 -6.06
N MET A 50 -11.80 1.26 -7.38
CA MET A 50 -10.63 1.79 -8.09
C MET A 50 -10.51 3.32 -8.03
N ALA A 51 -11.62 4.05 -8.08
CA ALA A 51 -11.60 5.51 -7.92
C ALA A 51 -11.15 5.89 -6.50
N GLU A 52 -11.62 5.18 -5.49
CA GLU A 52 -11.20 5.42 -4.11
C GLU A 52 -9.76 4.99 -3.86
N LEU A 53 -9.31 3.89 -4.48
CA LEU A 53 -7.93 3.42 -4.41
C LEU A 53 -6.98 4.43 -5.09
N THR A 54 -7.37 4.98 -6.24
CA THR A 54 -6.63 6.06 -6.93
C THR A 54 -6.32 7.21 -5.98
N TYR A 55 -7.34 7.71 -5.29
CA TYR A 55 -7.17 8.79 -4.32
C TYR A 55 -6.20 8.40 -3.19
N ASP A 56 -6.34 7.20 -2.63
CA ASP A 56 -5.47 6.72 -1.55
C ASP A 56 -4.01 6.62 -2.00
N LEU A 57 -3.74 6.10 -3.19
CA LEU A 57 -2.37 5.96 -3.71
C LEU A 57 -1.68 7.31 -3.83
N GLU A 58 -2.38 8.32 -4.36
CA GLU A 58 -1.84 9.68 -4.47
C GLU A 58 -1.56 10.28 -3.09
N GLN A 59 -2.45 10.07 -2.12
CA GLN A 59 -2.28 10.59 -0.77
C GLN A 59 -1.17 9.89 0.01
N MET A 60 -1.08 8.57 -0.07
CA MET A 60 -0.12 7.74 0.69
C MET A 60 1.29 7.83 0.13
N TYR A 61 1.44 7.67 -1.19
CA TYR A 61 2.75 7.56 -1.82
C TYR A 61 3.24 8.86 -2.46
N LYS A 62 2.42 9.92 -2.43
CA LYS A 62 2.71 11.23 -3.04
C LYS A 62 3.05 11.14 -4.53
N ILE A 63 2.41 10.19 -5.22
CA ILE A 63 2.53 9.98 -6.66
C ILE A 63 1.37 10.64 -7.41
N LYS A 64 1.52 10.84 -8.72
CA LYS A 64 0.39 11.11 -9.63
C LYS A 64 -0.07 9.82 -10.27
N VAL A 65 -1.36 9.53 -10.15
CA VAL A 65 -1.96 8.40 -10.85
C VAL A 65 -2.37 8.83 -12.26
N ASP A 66 -2.20 7.95 -13.25
CA ASP A 66 -2.69 8.15 -14.60
C ASP A 66 -3.35 6.88 -15.14
N ASP A 67 -3.67 6.89 -16.44
CA ASP A 67 -4.35 5.80 -17.16
C ASP A 67 -3.59 4.46 -17.09
N GLY A 68 -2.31 4.44 -16.71
CA GLY A 68 -1.55 3.22 -16.48
C GLY A 68 -2.15 2.32 -15.40
N LEU A 69 -2.88 2.90 -14.43
CA LEU A 69 -3.59 2.14 -13.39
C LEU A 69 -4.70 1.24 -13.97
N LEU A 70 -5.25 1.58 -15.16
CA LEU A 70 -6.30 0.78 -15.81
C LEU A 70 -5.79 -0.59 -16.31
N ASN A 71 -4.48 -0.78 -16.40
CA ASN A 71 -3.86 -2.04 -16.82
C ASN A 71 -3.39 -2.90 -15.65
N VAL A 72 -3.74 -2.53 -14.42
CA VAL A 72 -3.36 -3.25 -13.20
C VAL A 72 -4.41 -4.31 -12.90
N ASP A 73 -4.01 -5.58 -12.95
CA ASP A 73 -4.90 -6.72 -12.74
C ASP A 73 -4.78 -7.31 -11.33
N THR A 74 -3.57 -7.34 -10.78
CA THR A 74 -3.26 -7.93 -9.47
C THR A 74 -2.72 -6.93 -8.46
N VAL A 75 -2.69 -7.33 -7.19
CA VAL A 75 -2.07 -6.52 -6.12
C VAL A 75 -0.57 -6.30 -6.39
N GLN A 76 0.13 -7.29 -6.95
CA GLN A 76 1.53 -7.17 -7.33
C GLN A 76 1.72 -6.10 -8.42
N ASP A 77 0.87 -6.10 -9.44
CA ASP A 77 0.91 -5.08 -10.49
C ASP A 77 0.71 -3.68 -9.90
N LEU A 78 -0.12 -3.56 -8.87
CA LEU A 78 -0.37 -2.32 -8.17
C LEU A 78 0.87 -1.85 -7.36
N VAL A 79 1.57 -2.78 -6.70
CA VAL A 79 2.86 -2.50 -6.03
C VAL A 79 3.88 -2.01 -7.05
N ASP A 80 4.02 -2.72 -8.17
CA ASP A 80 4.99 -2.39 -9.21
C ASP A 80 4.68 -1.03 -9.86
N TYR A 81 3.40 -0.74 -10.08
CA TYR A 81 2.92 0.57 -10.52
C TYR A 81 3.37 1.67 -9.55
N VAL A 82 3.12 1.52 -8.24
CA VAL A 82 3.51 2.52 -7.23
C VAL A 82 5.04 2.69 -7.19
N ARG A 83 5.79 1.58 -7.21
CA ARG A 83 7.26 1.59 -7.17
C ARG A 83 7.85 2.30 -8.39
N GLN A 84 7.28 2.08 -9.57
CA GLN A 84 7.68 2.77 -10.80
C GLN A 84 7.47 4.29 -10.69
N ARG A 85 6.38 4.74 -10.05
CA ARG A 85 6.06 6.16 -9.89
C ARG A 85 6.90 6.87 -8.84
N GLN A 86 7.32 6.18 -7.78
CA GLN A 86 8.22 6.76 -6.79
C GLN A 86 9.66 6.92 -7.30
N SER A 87 10.01 6.24 -8.38
CA SER A 87 11.35 6.29 -8.99
C SER A 87 11.49 7.38 -10.07
N GLN A 88 10.42 8.12 -10.38
CA GLN A 88 10.38 9.20 -11.37
C GLN A 88 10.48 10.57 -10.68
#